data_AF-A0AA51MB31-F1
#
_entry.id   AF-A0AA51MB31-F1
#
_cell.length_a   1.000
_cell.length_b   1.000
_cell.length_c   1.000
_cell.angle_alpha   90.00
_cell.angle_beta   90.00
_cell.angle_gamma   90.00
#
_symmetry.space_group_name_H-M   'P 1'
#
loop_
_entity.id
_entity.type
_entity.pdbx_description
1 polymer ?
#
loop_
_entity_poly.entity_id
_entity_poly.type
_entity_poly.pdbx_seq_one_letter_code
_entity_poly.pdbx_strand_id
1 'polypeptide(L)'
;MAAEEHPEGYAGHAGHGGDAGGGYDALMAAITGEPLPPDADSGDRRAYGSAAADVALLREQLGLIGTALSDPPPGLRARQAPPARPRRRFPAPALGALAVACAGALVAGLGWLGAQGGSGAFDDGAGKGVASDEGAGSAASGVAFGSPRYLACARLVAEGTVTGAEPVPGTGRHRITLDVTRAYKADGPGERGGEPVTFVLDDATARLARGDRVLIGIPRYGDTPDTVITGRRAVAAEAAVIRASLAESRTLTCD
;
A
#
# COMPACT_ATOMS: atom_id res chain seq x y z
N MET A 1 32.62 5.00 -69.85
CA MET A 1 33.47 5.74 -68.89
C MET A 1 33.00 5.38 -67.49
N ALA A 2 33.97 5.09 -66.62
CA ALA A 2 33.85 4.37 -65.36
C ALA A 2 33.26 5.20 -64.20
N ALA A 3 32.70 4.48 -63.23
CA ALA A 3 32.95 4.55 -61.77
C ALA A 3 32.00 3.51 -61.12
N GLU A 4 32.46 2.40 -60.51
CA GLU A 4 32.91 2.28 -59.10
C GLU A 4 31.85 2.87 -58.14
N GLU A 5 31.27 2.13 -57.19
CA GLU A 5 31.93 1.48 -56.05
C GLU A 5 31.20 0.20 -55.54
N HIS A 6 31.99 -0.78 -55.08
CA HIS A 6 31.65 -1.81 -54.08
C HIS A 6 31.85 -1.18 -52.68
N PRO A 7 31.13 -1.54 -51.57
CA PRO A 7 31.35 -2.87 -50.95
C PRO A 7 30.21 -3.48 -50.10
N GLU A 8 30.30 -4.81 -49.93
CA GLU A 8 30.20 -5.58 -48.67
C GLU A 8 29.03 -5.36 -47.69
N GLY A 9 28.33 -6.47 -47.39
CA GLY A 9 28.13 -6.84 -45.98
C GLY A 9 26.77 -6.55 -45.35
N TYR A 10 25.71 -7.24 -45.81
CA TYR A 10 24.58 -7.54 -44.93
C TYR A 10 24.72 -8.98 -44.47
N ALA A 11 25.43 -9.15 -43.36
CA ALA A 11 25.30 -10.34 -42.54
C ALA A 11 23.81 -10.54 -42.28
N GLY A 12 23.28 -11.66 -42.77
CA GLY A 12 21.95 -12.11 -42.41
C GLY A 12 21.88 -12.20 -40.90
N HIS A 13 21.18 -11.27 -40.27
CA HIS A 13 20.62 -11.50 -38.96
C HIS A 13 19.67 -12.68 -39.14
N ALA A 14 20.17 -13.87 -38.79
CA ALA A 14 19.32 -14.97 -38.40
C ALA A 14 18.33 -14.40 -37.40
N GLY A 15 17.08 -14.26 -37.85
CA GLY A 15 15.97 -13.97 -36.96
C GLY A 15 16.09 -14.98 -35.84
N HIS A 16 16.37 -14.48 -34.64
CA HIS A 16 16.25 -15.29 -33.45
C HIS A 16 14.78 -15.63 -33.41
N GLY A 17 14.48 -16.87 -33.80
CA GLY A 17 13.14 -17.42 -33.85
C GLY A 17 12.54 -17.17 -32.48
N GLY A 18 11.67 -16.17 -32.42
CA GLY A 18 10.68 -16.11 -31.38
C GLY A 18 10.01 -17.46 -31.43
N ASP A 19 10.19 -18.21 -30.35
CA ASP A 19 9.47 -19.43 -30.06
C ASP A 19 8.00 -19.03 -29.94
N ALA A 20 7.37 -18.85 -31.10
CA ALA A 20 5.94 -18.85 -31.29
C ALA A 20 5.52 -20.33 -31.26
N GLY A 21 5.80 -20.98 -30.13
CA GLY A 21 4.97 -22.07 -29.67
C GLY A 21 3.58 -21.46 -29.48
N GLY A 22 2.63 -21.92 -30.27
CA GLY A 22 1.21 -21.64 -30.07
C GLY A 22 0.72 -22.28 -28.77
N GLY A 23 1.24 -21.79 -27.65
CA GLY A 23 0.81 -22.12 -26.31
C GLY A 23 -0.54 -21.48 -26.10
N TYR A 24 -1.58 -22.28 -26.27
CA TYR A 24 -2.92 -21.97 -25.82
C TYR A 24 -2.84 -21.44 -24.38
N ASP A 25 -3.53 -20.33 -24.10
CA ASP A 25 -3.46 -19.69 -22.79
C ASP A 25 -4.18 -20.55 -21.73
N ALA A 26 -3.43 -21.46 -21.12
CA ALA A 26 -3.89 -22.39 -20.10
C ALA A 26 -4.51 -21.68 -18.89
N LEU A 27 -4.08 -20.45 -18.58
CA LEU A 27 -4.66 -19.62 -17.53
C LEU A 27 -6.05 -19.12 -17.95
N MET A 28 -6.18 -18.58 -19.16
CA MET A 28 -7.49 -18.14 -19.66
C MET A 28 -8.49 -19.29 -19.73
N ALA A 29 -8.07 -20.48 -20.19
CA ALA A 29 -8.91 -21.68 -20.19
C ALA A 29 -9.34 -22.07 -18.76
N ALA A 30 -8.44 -22.01 -17.77
CA ALA A 30 -8.79 -22.30 -16.38
C ALA A 30 -9.76 -21.27 -15.76
N ILE A 31 -9.61 -19.99 -16.12
CA ILE A 31 -10.51 -18.91 -15.68
C ILE A 31 -11.92 -19.12 -16.26
N THR A 32 -12.04 -19.44 -17.55
CA THR A 32 -13.33 -19.69 -18.22
C THR A 32 -13.92 -21.06 -17.92
N GLY A 33 -13.12 -22.00 -17.42
CA GLY A 33 -13.54 -23.39 -17.18
C GLY A 33 -13.59 -24.22 -18.46
N GLU A 34 -12.91 -23.79 -19.52
CA GLU A 34 -12.84 -24.48 -20.79
C GLU A 34 -11.78 -25.60 -20.75
N PRO A 35 -12.09 -26.80 -21.29
CA PRO A 35 -11.11 -27.87 -21.37
C PRO A 35 -10.02 -27.55 -22.38
N LEU A 36 -8.80 -28.00 -22.09
CA LEU A 36 -7.71 -27.95 -23.06
C LEU A 36 -7.99 -28.84 -24.28
N PRO A 37 -7.51 -28.46 -25.48
CA PRO A 37 -7.64 -29.29 -26.67
C PRO A 37 -6.83 -30.59 -26.52
N PRO A 38 -7.20 -31.69 -27.21
CA PRO A 38 -6.61 -33.01 -26.97
C PRO A 38 -5.13 -33.12 -27.38
N ASP A 39 -4.67 -32.26 -28.29
CA ASP A 39 -3.30 -32.14 -28.78
C ASP A 39 -2.40 -31.23 -27.91
N ALA A 40 -2.97 -30.65 -26.84
CA ALA A 40 -2.25 -29.94 -25.78
C ALA A 40 -1.02 -30.72 -25.31
N ASP A 41 0.14 -30.06 -25.22
CA ASP A 41 1.36 -30.71 -24.77
C ASP A 41 1.37 -30.96 -23.24
N SER A 42 2.34 -31.72 -22.74
CA SER A 42 2.43 -32.07 -21.32
C SER A 42 2.77 -30.88 -20.40
N GLY A 43 3.39 -29.84 -20.95
CA GLY A 43 3.70 -28.59 -20.29
C GLY A 43 2.44 -27.80 -20.05
N ASP A 44 1.65 -27.52 -21.08
CA ASP A 44 0.46 -26.70 -20.87
C ASP A 44 -0.75 -27.44 -20.26
N ARG A 45 -0.79 -28.77 -20.29
CA ARG A 45 -1.65 -29.56 -19.37
C ARG A 45 -1.26 -29.38 -17.89
N ARG A 46 0.03 -29.33 -17.58
CA ARG A 46 0.49 -29.05 -16.20
C ARG A 46 0.19 -27.61 -15.80
N ALA A 47 0.39 -26.66 -16.71
CA ALA A 47 0.06 -25.25 -16.48
C ALA A 47 -1.44 -25.06 -16.20
N TYR A 48 -2.32 -25.68 -17.00
CA TYR A 48 -3.77 -25.66 -16.76
C TYR A 48 -4.15 -26.30 -15.43
N GLY A 49 -3.55 -27.44 -15.07
CA GLY A 49 -3.78 -28.09 -13.78
C GLY A 49 -3.41 -27.20 -12.59
N SER A 50 -2.27 -26.50 -12.67
CA SER A 50 -1.86 -25.52 -11.66
C SER A 50 -2.82 -24.34 -11.60
N ALA A 51 -3.13 -23.73 -12.74
CA ALA A 51 -4.03 -22.59 -12.82
C ALA A 51 -5.45 -22.94 -12.33
N ALA A 52 -5.95 -24.13 -12.63
CA ALA A 52 -7.25 -24.60 -12.15
C ALA A 52 -7.29 -24.76 -10.63
N ALA A 53 -6.19 -25.21 -10.01
CA ALA A 53 -6.08 -25.30 -8.55
C ALA A 53 -6.09 -23.90 -7.90
N ASP A 54 -5.35 -22.94 -8.47
CA ASP A 54 -5.31 -21.57 -7.97
C ASP A 54 -6.67 -20.87 -8.11
N VAL A 55 -7.32 -21.02 -9.28
CA VAL A 55 -8.66 -20.48 -9.50
C VAL A 55 -9.69 -21.12 -8.57
N ALA A 56 -9.56 -22.40 -8.24
CA ALA A 56 -10.43 -23.07 -7.26
C ALA A 56 -10.29 -22.45 -5.86
N LEU A 57 -9.06 -22.17 -5.42
CA LEU A 57 -8.80 -21.50 -4.14
C LEU A 57 -9.39 -20.08 -4.12
N LEU A 58 -9.19 -19.31 -5.19
CA LEU A 58 -9.76 -17.95 -5.30
C LEU A 58 -11.29 -17.96 -5.24
N ARG A 59 -11.94 -18.94 -5.89
CA ARG A 59 -13.40 -19.10 -5.84
C ARG A 59 -13.89 -19.43 -4.43
N GLU A 60 -13.16 -20.23 -3.68
CA GLU A 60 -13.46 -20.53 -2.27
C GLU A 60 -13.39 -19.25 -1.41
N GLN A 61 -12.29 -18.49 -1.53
CA GLN A 61 -12.12 -17.24 -0.78
C GLN A 61 -13.20 -16.21 -1.11
N LEU A 62 -13.55 -16.06 -2.39
CA LEU A 62 -14.63 -15.17 -2.82
C LEU A 62 -15.99 -15.63 -2.29
N GLY A 63 -16.23 -16.93 -2.14
CA GLY A 63 -17.43 -17.48 -1.51
C GLY A 63 -17.55 -17.09 -0.03
N LEU A 64 -16.45 -17.13 0.72
CA LEU A 64 -16.41 -16.69 2.11
C LEU A 64 -16.70 -15.20 2.26
N ILE A 65 -16.09 -14.36 1.42
CA ILE A 65 -16.33 -12.91 1.39
C ILE A 65 -17.78 -12.62 1.02
N GLY A 66 -18.29 -13.28 -0.03
CA GLY A 66 -19.68 -13.11 -0.48
C GLY A 66 -20.70 -13.47 0.60
N THR A 67 -20.43 -14.53 1.38
CA THR A 67 -21.27 -14.93 2.52
C THR A 67 -21.25 -13.86 3.61
N ALA A 68 -20.06 -13.41 4.02
CA ALA A 68 -19.92 -12.36 5.04
C ALA A 68 -20.59 -11.03 4.63
N LEU A 69 -20.56 -10.68 3.34
CA LEU A 69 -21.22 -9.49 2.82
C LEU A 69 -22.74 -9.65 2.67
N SER A 70 -23.24 -10.87 2.51
CA SER A 70 -24.67 -11.16 2.36
C SER A 70 -25.38 -11.33 3.71
N ASP A 71 -24.64 -11.55 4.79
CA ASP A 71 -25.21 -11.66 6.13
C ASP A 71 -25.87 -10.32 6.53
N PRO A 72 -27.16 -10.33 6.90
CA PRO A 72 -27.83 -9.11 7.34
C PRO A 72 -27.14 -8.59 8.60
N PRO A 73 -26.93 -7.26 8.72
CA PRO A 73 -26.30 -6.71 9.92
C PRO A 73 -27.13 -7.12 11.14
N PRO A 74 -26.48 -7.53 12.25
CA PRO A 74 -27.20 -7.98 13.43
C PRO A 74 -28.15 -6.87 13.88
N GLY A 75 -29.45 -7.13 13.73
CA GLY A 75 -30.49 -6.18 14.08
C GLY A 75 -30.30 -5.75 15.53
N LEU A 76 -30.13 -4.45 15.75
CA LEU A 76 -30.09 -3.86 17.09
C LEU A 76 -31.37 -4.26 17.81
N ARG A 77 -31.29 -5.31 18.65
CA ARG A 77 -32.37 -5.63 19.56
C ARG A 77 -32.59 -4.39 20.42
N ALA A 78 -33.71 -3.71 20.19
CA ALA A 78 -34.12 -2.56 20.95
C ALA A 78 -34.06 -2.94 22.43
N ARG A 79 -33.09 -2.34 23.13
CA ARG A 79 -32.92 -2.54 24.56
C ARG A 79 -34.16 -1.95 25.21
N GLN A 80 -35.05 -2.81 25.69
CA GLN A 80 -36.25 -2.39 26.40
C GLN A 80 -35.83 -1.47 27.55
N ALA A 81 -36.28 -0.21 27.49
CA ALA A 81 -35.99 0.78 28.51
C ALA A 81 -36.63 0.31 29.83
N PRO A 82 -35.90 0.32 30.96
CA PRO A 82 -36.48 -0.06 32.25
C PRO A 82 -37.56 0.95 32.67
N PRO A 83 -38.61 0.51 33.40
CA PRO A 83 -39.70 1.40 33.80
C PRO A 83 -39.21 2.48 34.77
N ALA A 84 -39.61 3.73 34.51
CA ALA A 84 -39.28 4.88 35.35
C ALA A 84 -39.89 4.75 36.74
N ARG A 85 -39.05 4.78 37.79
CA ARG A 85 -39.49 4.79 39.18
C ARG A 85 -40.08 6.17 39.56
N PRO A 86 -41.13 6.25 40.40
CA PRO A 86 -41.79 7.50 40.73
C PRO A 86 -40.94 8.39 41.65
N ARG A 87 -40.84 9.67 41.27
CA ARG A 87 -40.13 10.73 42.00
C ARG A 87 -40.85 11.05 43.31
N ARG A 88 -40.24 10.71 44.45
CA ARG A 88 -40.62 11.29 45.75
C ARG A 88 -40.01 12.69 45.89
N ARG A 89 -40.88 13.69 45.97
CA ARG A 89 -40.53 15.08 46.27
C ARG A 89 -40.14 15.19 47.75
N PHE A 90 -38.95 15.69 48.03
CA PHE A 90 -38.59 16.21 49.34
C PHE A 90 -38.17 17.69 49.17
N PRO A 91 -38.65 18.60 50.03
CA PRO A 91 -38.33 20.02 49.92
C PRO A 91 -36.90 20.30 50.41
N ALA A 92 -36.22 21.18 49.68
CA ALA A 92 -34.86 21.62 49.95
C ALA A 92 -34.78 22.56 51.16
N PRO A 93 -33.64 22.58 51.86
CA PRO A 93 -33.15 23.78 52.52
C PRO A 93 -31.88 24.29 51.84
N ALA A 94 -31.84 25.59 51.58
CA ALA A 94 -30.71 26.31 51.02
C ALA A 94 -29.82 26.85 52.14
N LEU A 95 -28.54 26.47 52.17
CA LEU A 95 -27.39 27.15 52.80
C LEU A 95 -26.14 26.49 52.16
N GLY A 96 -25.22 27.21 51.52
CA GLY A 96 -24.15 27.95 52.17
C GLY A 96 -22.80 27.37 51.71
N ALA A 97 -21.87 28.22 51.30
CA ALA A 97 -20.59 27.88 50.67
C ALA A 97 -19.61 27.10 51.58
N LEU A 98 -18.77 26.22 51.02
CA LEU A 98 -17.33 26.13 51.37
C LEU A 98 -16.47 25.28 50.39
N ALA A 99 -15.33 25.89 50.03
CA ALA A 99 -13.99 25.46 49.63
C ALA A 99 -13.59 23.98 49.34
N VAL A 100 -12.85 23.86 48.21
CA VAL A 100 -11.52 23.22 47.98
C VAL A 100 -11.23 21.81 48.53
N ALA A 101 -10.94 20.87 47.61
CA ALA A 101 -10.03 19.75 47.84
C ALA A 101 -9.33 19.31 46.54
N CYS A 102 -7.99 19.24 46.59
CA CYS A 102 -7.10 18.70 45.56
C CYS A 102 -7.15 17.16 45.51
N ALA A 103 -6.97 16.57 44.32
CA ALA A 103 -6.15 15.39 44.00
C ALA A 103 -6.67 14.68 42.74
N GLY A 104 -5.75 14.27 41.87
CA GLY A 104 -6.05 13.71 40.55
C GLY A 104 -6.53 12.26 40.54
N ALA A 105 -6.98 11.83 39.36
CA ALA A 105 -6.98 10.44 38.95
C ALA A 105 -7.01 10.33 37.42
N LEU A 106 -5.99 9.64 36.93
CA LEU A 106 -5.75 9.02 35.63
C LEU A 106 -7.01 8.59 34.86
N VAL A 107 -7.13 9.00 33.58
CA VAL A 107 -7.77 8.13 32.58
C VAL A 107 -6.67 7.25 32.02
N ALA A 108 -6.41 6.16 32.74
CA ALA A 108 -5.80 4.97 32.19
C ALA A 108 -6.79 4.37 31.19
N GLY A 109 -6.48 4.52 29.91
CA GLY A 109 -7.09 3.78 28.81
C GLY A 109 -6.08 2.81 28.19
N LEU A 110 -5.29 2.13 29.03
CA LEU A 110 -4.58 0.92 28.64
C LEU A 110 -5.19 -0.23 29.43
N GLY A 111 -5.90 -1.11 28.74
CA GLY A 111 -6.29 -2.38 29.34
C GLY A 111 -7.52 -3.03 28.71
N TRP A 112 -7.36 -3.53 27.48
CA TRP A 112 -7.89 -4.84 27.07
C TRP A 112 -7.40 -5.14 25.63
N LEU A 113 -6.84 -6.29 25.22
CA LEU A 113 -6.17 -7.41 25.85
C LEU A 113 -5.60 -8.21 24.66
N GLY A 114 -4.29 -8.49 24.67
CA GLY A 114 -3.72 -9.46 23.75
C GLY A 114 -4.06 -10.88 24.21
N ALA A 115 -4.66 -11.65 23.31
CA ALA A 115 -4.47 -13.09 23.16
C ALA A 115 -5.37 -13.54 22.01
N GLN A 116 -4.82 -13.61 20.81
CA GLN A 116 -4.95 -14.78 19.96
C GLN A 116 -3.56 -15.04 19.38
N GLY A 117 -2.92 -16.07 19.93
CA GLY A 117 -1.73 -16.65 19.35
C GLY A 117 -2.06 -17.25 17.99
N GLY A 118 -1.17 -17.00 17.04
CA GLY A 118 -1.18 -17.55 15.71
C GLY A 118 0.12 -17.16 15.05
N SER A 119 1.17 -17.95 15.29
CA SER A 119 2.38 -17.97 14.49
C SER A 119 2.00 -18.22 13.03
N GLY A 120 1.99 -17.15 12.24
CA GLY A 120 1.99 -17.21 10.77
C GLY A 120 3.23 -16.47 10.31
N ALA A 121 4.07 -17.14 9.53
CA ALA A 121 5.21 -16.53 8.88
C ALA A 121 4.74 -15.29 8.09
N PHE A 122 5.29 -14.12 8.40
CA PHE A 122 5.17 -12.97 7.52
C PHE A 122 6.17 -13.21 6.40
N ASP A 123 5.65 -13.60 5.25
CA ASP A 123 6.34 -13.39 3.98
C ASP A 123 6.37 -11.87 3.78
N ASP A 124 7.55 -11.26 3.87
CA ASP A 124 7.78 -9.82 3.70
C ASP A 124 7.58 -9.45 2.23
N GLY A 125 6.33 -9.44 1.78
CA GLY A 125 5.92 -8.79 0.55
C GLY A 125 5.79 -7.30 0.81
N ALA A 126 6.77 -6.50 0.38
CA ALA A 126 6.65 -5.05 0.30
C ALA A 126 5.55 -4.68 -0.70
N GLY A 127 4.30 -4.64 -0.21
CA GLY A 127 3.14 -4.24 -0.99
C GLY A 127 3.23 -2.76 -1.32
N LYS A 128 2.99 -2.40 -2.59
CA LYS A 128 2.89 -1.00 -2.99
C LYS A 128 1.67 -0.36 -2.31
N GLY A 129 1.88 0.76 -1.62
CA GLY A 129 0.85 1.43 -0.82
C GLY A 129 0.49 2.80 -1.38
N VAL A 130 -0.80 3.09 -1.51
CA VAL A 130 -1.27 4.42 -1.91
C VAL A 130 -2.36 4.87 -0.95
N ALA A 131 -2.16 6.03 -0.31
CA ALA A 131 -3.10 6.58 0.64
C ALA A 131 -3.34 8.07 0.41
N SER A 132 -4.52 8.55 0.81
CA SER A 132 -4.93 9.95 0.65
C SER A 132 -5.78 10.41 1.82
N ASP A 133 -6.01 11.72 1.95
CA ASP A 133 -6.87 12.31 2.99
C ASP A 133 -8.29 11.68 3.00
N GLU A 134 -8.82 11.28 1.84
CA GLU A 134 -10.13 10.61 1.70
C GLU A 134 -10.12 9.16 2.22
N GLY A 135 -8.95 8.53 2.27
CA GLY A 135 -8.73 7.16 2.76
C GLY A 135 -8.22 7.07 4.20
N ALA A 136 -7.99 8.19 4.88
CA ALA A 136 -7.32 8.27 6.19
C ALA A 136 -8.05 7.57 7.37
N GLY A 137 -9.25 7.00 7.13
CA GLY A 137 -10.00 6.18 8.08
C GLY A 137 -10.06 4.68 7.75
N SER A 138 -9.54 4.27 6.60
CA SER A 138 -9.32 2.86 6.28
C SER A 138 -7.89 2.53 6.69
N ALA A 139 -7.68 1.41 7.38
CA ALA A 139 -6.35 0.88 7.68
C ALA A 139 -5.60 0.41 6.40
N ALA A 140 -5.86 1.03 5.26
CA ALA A 140 -5.30 0.77 3.94
C ALA A 140 -3.95 1.49 3.71
N SER A 141 -3.16 1.61 4.78
CA SER A 141 -1.70 1.79 4.70
C SER A 141 -0.96 0.87 5.68
N GLY A 142 -1.68 -0.02 6.38
CA GLY A 142 -1.05 -1.02 7.24
C GLY A 142 -0.36 -2.08 6.39
N VAL A 143 0.89 -2.48 6.62
CA VAL A 143 1.85 -2.10 7.66
C VAL A 143 3.21 -2.53 7.12
N ALA A 144 4.02 -1.56 6.70
CA ALA A 144 5.47 -1.68 6.55
C ALA A 144 6.11 -0.30 6.44
N PHE A 145 5.48 0.67 5.77
CA PHE A 145 6.12 1.95 5.42
C PHE A 145 6.74 2.72 6.60
N GLY A 146 5.95 3.01 7.64
CA GLY A 146 6.47 3.63 8.86
C GLY A 146 7.25 2.67 9.79
N SER A 147 7.36 1.39 9.45
CA SER A 147 8.00 0.40 10.34
C SER A 147 9.51 0.62 10.44
N PRO A 148 10.13 0.29 11.59
CA PRO A 148 11.59 0.34 11.74
C PRO A 148 12.35 -0.41 10.65
N ARG A 149 11.86 -1.59 10.23
CA ARG A 149 12.46 -2.43 9.18
C ARG A 149 12.45 -1.76 7.81
N TYR A 150 11.31 -1.22 7.39
CA TYR A 150 11.24 -0.48 6.12
C TYR A 150 12.16 0.74 6.14
N LEU A 151 12.13 1.53 7.22
CA LEU A 151 12.98 2.72 7.34
C LEU A 151 14.49 2.40 7.36
N ALA A 152 14.87 1.23 7.87
CA ALA A 152 16.25 0.76 7.84
C ALA A 152 16.70 0.39 6.41
N CYS A 153 15.78 -0.14 5.60
CA CYS A 153 16.07 -0.62 4.25
C CYS A 153 15.84 0.39 3.12
N ALA A 154 14.85 1.28 3.27
CA ALA A 154 14.50 2.24 2.24
C ALA A 154 15.68 3.17 1.95
N ARG A 155 15.92 3.48 0.67
CA ARG A 155 16.97 4.43 0.29
C ARG A 155 16.52 5.88 0.51
N LEU A 156 15.23 6.15 0.33
CA LEU A 156 14.63 7.47 0.52
C LEU A 156 13.28 7.35 1.20
N VAL A 157 13.04 8.17 2.23
CA VAL A 157 11.70 8.42 2.78
C VAL A 157 11.59 9.92 3.02
N ALA A 158 10.70 10.59 2.30
CA ALA A 158 10.68 12.05 2.26
C ALA A 158 9.26 12.61 2.07
N GLU A 159 9.00 13.70 2.81
CA GLU A 159 7.88 14.60 2.60
C GLU A 159 8.30 15.72 1.63
N GLY A 160 7.39 16.10 0.74
CA GLY A 160 7.63 17.18 -0.20
C GLY A 160 6.37 17.72 -0.86
N THR A 161 6.57 18.68 -1.77
CA THR A 161 5.53 19.22 -2.63
C THR A 161 5.88 18.94 -4.08
N VAL A 162 4.93 18.42 -4.85
CA VAL A 162 5.14 18.16 -6.27
C VAL A 162 5.26 19.49 -7.01
N THR A 163 6.39 19.73 -7.67
CA THR A 163 6.65 20.93 -8.47
C THR A 163 6.61 20.67 -9.96
N GLY A 164 6.59 19.41 -10.39
CA GLY A 164 6.43 19.00 -11.79
C GLY A 164 5.75 17.63 -11.90
N ALA A 165 4.89 17.46 -12.90
CA ALA A 165 4.24 16.20 -13.24
C ALA A 165 4.07 16.15 -14.76
N GLU A 166 5.12 15.72 -15.45
CA GLU A 166 5.17 15.72 -16.92
C GLU A 166 4.81 14.32 -17.46
N PRO A 167 3.85 14.19 -18.38
CA PRO A 167 3.51 12.89 -18.95
C PRO A 167 4.68 12.33 -19.75
N VAL A 168 4.93 11.04 -19.61
CA VAL A 168 5.86 10.28 -20.44
C VAL A 168 5.08 9.74 -21.65
N PRO A 169 5.40 10.17 -22.88
CA PRO A 169 4.61 9.84 -24.07
C PRO A 169 4.40 8.34 -24.26
N GLY A 170 3.14 7.93 -24.43
CA GLY A 170 2.76 6.55 -24.77
C GLY A 170 2.88 5.53 -23.63
N THR A 171 3.16 5.95 -22.38
CA THR A 171 3.39 4.98 -21.29
C THR A 171 2.37 5.04 -20.15
N GLY A 172 1.47 6.02 -20.09
CA GLY A 172 0.59 6.19 -18.91
C GLY A 172 1.34 6.44 -17.61
N ARG A 173 2.52 7.07 -17.70
CA ARG A 173 3.38 7.39 -16.56
C ARG A 173 3.69 8.88 -16.57
N HIS A 174 4.03 9.43 -15.42
CA HIS A 174 4.48 10.80 -15.28
C HIS A 174 5.87 10.86 -14.68
N ARG A 175 6.72 11.75 -15.21
CA ARG A 175 7.94 12.20 -14.53
C ARG A 175 7.54 13.22 -13.49
N ILE A 176 7.69 12.84 -12.24
CA ILE A 176 7.37 13.67 -11.07
C ILE A 176 8.65 14.35 -10.60
N THR A 177 8.56 15.66 -10.37
CA THR A 177 9.60 16.44 -9.67
C THR A 177 9.04 16.83 -8.32
N LEU A 178 9.73 16.40 -7.26
CA LEU A 178 9.35 16.59 -5.88
C LEU A 178 10.35 17.55 -5.20
N ASP A 179 9.85 18.68 -4.74
CA ASP A 179 10.60 19.55 -3.84
C ASP A 179 10.52 19.00 -2.42
N VAL A 180 11.63 18.48 -1.91
CA VAL A 180 11.69 17.81 -0.61
C VAL A 180 11.72 18.84 0.51
N THR A 181 10.69 18.84 1.35
CA THR A 181 10.59 19.71 2.52
C THR A 181 11.17 19.05 3.77
N ARG A 182 11.18 17.72 3.83
CA ARG A 182 11.77 16.94 4.91
C ARG A 182 12.13 15.53 4.47
N ALA A 183 13.40 15.17 4.55
CA ALA A 183 13.84 13.79 4.47
C ALA A 183 13.87 13.15 5.87
N TYR A 184 13.31 11.95 5.98
CA TYR A 184 13.40 11.10 7.17
C TYR A 184 14.53 10.06 7.02
N LYS A 185 14.77 9.62 5.79
CA LYS A 185 15.83 8.70 5.37
C LYS A 185 16.31 9.12 3.98
N ALA A 186 17.63 9.13 3.75
CA ALA A 186 18.24 9.53 2.48
C ALA A 186 19.65 8.94 2.37
N ASP A 187 19.79 7.87 1.60
CA ASP A 187 21.05 7.15 1.43
C ASP A 187 21.81 7.57 0.16
N GLY A 188 21.13 8.17 -0.83
CA GLY A 188 21.75 8.62 -2.08
C GLY A 188 22.40 10.01 -2.01
N PRO A 189 23.42 10.29 -2.86
CA PRO A 189 23.89 11.64 -3.12
C PRO A 189 22.79 12.46 -3.83
N GLY A 190 22.58 13.71 -3.42
CA GLY A 190 21.50 14.59 -3.93
C GLY A 190 20.23 14.61 -3.07
N GLU A 191 19.95 13.53 -2.33
CA GLU A 191 18.72 13.39 -1.52
C GLU A 191 18.80 14.08 -0.14
N ARG A 192 20.01 14.52 0.25
CA ARG A 192 20.28 15.21 1.53
C ARG A 192 20.36 16.72 1.40
N GLY A 193 20.34 17.26 0.18
CA GLY A 193 20.78 18.63 -0.07
C GLY A 193 19.92 19.36 -1.09
N GLY A 194 18.73 19.81 -0.69
CA GLY A 194 17.95 20.89 -1.33
C GLY A 194 17.57 20.75 -2.81
N GLU A 195 18.08 19.74 -3.51
CA GLU A 195 17.80 19.47 -4.91
C GLU A 195 16.48 18.68 -5.02
N PRO A 196 15.62 19.02 -6.00
CA PRO A 196 14.40 18.29 -6.23
C PRO A 196 14.66 16.81 -6.58
N VAL A 197 13.92 15.91 -5.95
CA VAL A 197 13.95 14.49 -6.29
C VAL A 197 13.06 14.26 -7.51
N THR A 198 13.59 13.56 -8.51
CA THR A 198 12.82 13.23 -9.73
C THR A 198 12.68 11.72 -9.88
N PHE A 199 11.48 11.25 -10.16
CA PHE A 199 11.18 9.83 -10.39
C PHE A 199 10.04 9.68 -11.40
N VAL A 200 9.90 8.47 -11.97
CA VAL A 200 8.77 8.14 -12.84
C VAL A 200 7.72 7.42 -12.01
N LEU A 201 6.46 7.85 -12.11
CA LEU A 201 5.33 7.25 -11.41
C LEU A 201 4.29 6.77 -12.42
N ASP A 202 3.74 5.58 -12.15
CA ASP A 202 2.66 5.02 -12.95
C ASP A 202 1.31 5.59 -12.53
N ASP A 203 0.47 5.95 -13.49
CA ASP A 203 -0.87 6.51 -13.25
C ASP A 203 -1.78 5.55 -12.48
N ALA A 204 -1.56 4.24 -12.61
CA ALA A 204 -2.28 3.22 -11.87
C ALA A 204 -1.85 3.18 -10.38
N THR A 205 -0.66 3.69 -10.04
CA THR A 205 -0.23 3.84 -8.65
C THR A 205 -0.85 5.10 -8.06
N ALA A 206 -0.52 6.28 -8.59
CA ALA A 206 -1.17 7.51 -8.19
C ALA A 206 -1.03 8.58 -9.27
N ARG A 207 -2.06 9.40 -9.44
CA ARG A 207 -2.01 10.59 -10.29
C ARG A 207 -1.69 11.80 -9.43
N LEU A 208 -0.44 12.26 -9.52
CA LEU A 208 0.03 13.45 -8.82
C LEU A 208 -0.05 14.68 -9.71
N ALA A 209 -0.48 15.79 -9.13
CA ALA A 209 -0.49 17.10 -9.76
C ALA A 209 0.49 18.04 -9.08
N ARG A 210 0.94 19.08 -9.81
CA ARG A 210 1.72 20.17 -9.23
C ARG A 210 0.95 20.79 -8.05
N GLY A 211 1.63 20.94 -6.92
CA GLY A 211 1.07 21.48 -5.67
C GLY A 211 0.64 20.42 -4.67
N ASP A 212 0.56 19.15 -5.08
CA ASP A 212 0.24 18.06 -4.16
C ASP A 212 1.31 17.94 -3.08
N ARG A 213 0.87 17.87 -1.83
CA ARG A 213 1.72 17.45 -0.72
C ARG A 213 1.75 15.95 -0.66
N VAL A 214 2.95 15.41 -0.64
CA VAL A 214 3.15 13.96 -0.68
C VAL A 214 4.23 13.53 0.30
N LEU A 215 4.09 12.30 0.75
CA LEU A 215 5.10 11.53 1.45
C LEU A 215 5.35 10.28 0.63
N ILE A 216 6.60 10.08 0.24
CA ILE A 216 7.01 8.94 -0.57
C ILE A 216 8.05 8.13 0.17
N GLY A 217 8.17 6.86 -0.16
CA GLY A 217 9.41 6.15 0.07
C GLY A 217 9.78 5.30 -1.12
N ILE A 218 11.09 5.26 -1.34
CA ILE A 218 11.72 4.52 -2.39
C ILE A 218 12.48 3.37 -1.71
N PRO A 219 12.20 2.12 -2.09
CA PRO A 219 12.84 0.96 -1.49
C PRO A 219 14.35 0.96 -1.77
N ARG A 220 15.07 0.04 -1.11
CA ARG A 220 16.51 -0.13 -1.28
C ARG A 220 16.93 -0.25 -2.75
N TYR A 221 16.12 -0.98 -3.52
CA TYR A 221 16.37 -1.31 -4.92
C TYR A 221 15.31 -0.65 -5.80
N GLY A 222 15.76 -0.03 -6.89
CA GLY A 222 14.89 0.68 -7.82
C GLY A 222 14.83 2.19 -7.56
N ASP A 223 14.18 2.88 -8.49
CA ASP A 223 14.13 4.34 -8.59
C ASP A 223 12.71 4.91 -8.47
N THR A 224 11.71 4.06 -8.29
CA THR A 224 10.30 4.45 -8.18
C THR A 224 9.78 4.23 -6.76
N PRO A 225 8.91 5.12 -6.25
CA PRO A 225 8.28 4.90 -4.96
C PRO A 225 7.43 3.62 -4.97
N ASP A 226 7.55 2.82 -3.91
CA ASP A 226 6.61 1.74 -3.64
C ASP A 226 5.41 2.26 -2.82
N THR A 227 5.59 3.37 -2.10
CA THR A 227 4.55 4.00 -1.30
C THR A 227 4.40 5.47 -1.65
N VAL A 228 3.16 5.90 -1.86
CA VAL A 228 2.80 7.30 -2.14
C VAL A 228 1.61 7.68 -1.28
N ILE A 229 1.80 8.61 -0.36
CA ILE A 229 0.73 9.17 0.47
C ILE A 229 0.51 10.62 0.07
N THR A 230 -0.73 11.00 -0.21
CA THR A 230 -1.10 12.34 -0.68
C THR A 230 -2.03 13.05 0.29
N GLY A 231 -2.00 14.38 0.29
CA GLY A 231 -2.87 15.18 1.14
C GLY A 231 -2.28 15.46 2.53
N ARG A 232 -2.75 16.53 3.16
CA ARG A 232 -2.06 17.11 4.34
C ARG A 232 -2.25 16.27 5.59
N ARG A 233 -3.44 15.69 5.79
CA ARG A 233 -3.76 14.95 7.02
C ARG A 233 -3.12 13.57 7.00
N ALA A 234 -3.21 12.85 5.88
CA ALA A 234 -2.61 11.54 5.70
C ALA A 234 -1.08 11.63 5.80
N VAL A 235 -0.45 12.59 5.13
CA VAL A 235 1.00 12.85 5.25
C VAL A 235 1.40 13.15 6.69
N ALA A 236 0.66 14.03 7.39
CA ALA A 236 0.99 14.37 8.78
C ALA A 236 0.85 13.19 9.75
N ALA A 237 -0.17 12.34 9.55
CA ALA A 237 -0.39 11.14 10.34
C ALA A 237 0.75 10.14 10.16
N GLU A 238 1.10 9.79 8.92
CA GLU A 238 2.18 8.84 8.65
C GLU A 238 3.55 9.40 9.07
N ALA A 239 3.78 10.70 8.87
CA ALA A 239 4.98 11.36 9.36
C ALA A 239 5.17 11.23 10.88
N ALA A 240 4.08 11.15 11.66
CA ALA A 240 4.17 10.91 13.10
C ALA A 240 4.60 9.46 13.41
N VAL A 241 4.08 8.48 12.66
CA VAL A 241 4.47 7.07 12.76
C VAL A 241 5.96 6.91 12.45
N ILE A 242 6.41 7.43 11.30
CA ILE A 242 7.82 7.37 10.89
C ILE A 242 8.72 7.94 11.98
N ARG A 243 8.41 9.13 12.49
CA ARG A 243 9.24 9.78 13.53
C ARG A 243 9.36 8.92 14.80
N ALA A 244 8.31 8.21 15.19
CA ALA A 244 8.34 7.31 16.34
C ALA A 244 9.25 6.10 16.10
N SER A 245 9.30 5.58 14.87
CA SER A 245 10.08 4.39 14.50
C SER A 245 11.54 4.67 14.11
N LEU A 246 11.92 5.94 13.89
CA LEU A 246 13.26 6.31 13.44
C LEU A 246 14.37 5.82 14.37
N ALA A 247 14.18 5.90 15.69
CA ALA A 247 15.22 5.50 16.65
C ALA A 247 15.54 4.01 16.54
N GLU A 248 14.51 3.17 16.48
CA GLU A 248 14.64 1.72 16.33
C GLU A 248 15.17 1.33 14.94
N SER A 249 14.74 2.02 13.88
CA SER A 249 15.24 1.73 12.53
C SER A 249 16.77 1.83 12.42
N ARG A 250 17.38 2.74 13.19
CA ARG A 250 18.84 2.96 13.20
C ARG A 250 19.63 1.84 13.86
N THR A 251 18.97 0.97 14.62
CA THR A 251 19.61 -0.20 15.25
C THR A 251 19.49 -1.46 14.39
N LEU A 252 18.74 -1.39 13.28
CA LEU A 252 18.52 -2.52 12.39
C LEU A 252 19.47 -2.45 11.19
N THR A 253 19.88 -3.63 10.71
CA THR A 253 20.52 -3.79 9.41
C THR A 253 19.47 -4.12 8.36
N CYS A 254 19.76 -3.80 7.11
CA CYS A 254 18.96 -4.22 5.98
C CYS A 254 19.59 -5.46 5.36
N ASP A 255 19.38 -6.63 5.95
CA ASP A 255 19.85 -7.94 5.46
C ASP A 255 18.83 -9.04 5.79
#